data_AF-A0A7T1MDB7-F1
#
_entry.id   AF-A0A7T1MDB7-F1
#
_cell.length_a   1.000
_cell.length_b   1.000
_cell.length_c   1.000
_cell.angle_alpha   90.00
_cell.angle_beta   90.00
_cell.angle_gamma   90.00
#
_symmetry.space_group_name_H-M   'P 1'
#
loop_
_entity.id
_entity.type
_entity.pdbx_description
1 polymer ?
#
loop_
_entity_poly.entity_id
_entity_poly.type
_entity_poly.pdbx_seq_one_letter_code
_entity_poly.pdbx_strand_id
1 'polypeptide(L)'
;MPRPVPQPPRYCLSFTAAGLRPELAAVIAAIHLEEDGDWGRTKTAVLERNALQARSASSGKRLESELRQRLQGLTNPQLQLLARGTSEERSAMAWLAVLKRIQIAADLSRDVLLEKLSSLDPVLRRSDMAAFYEERERDHPELGALAPSSQQKVRSALLQMFREAGLLAGKAGKSGTLGTVQRPLLSPQVQELVASDDPALLVGFLVHGPAKPAKSMSASTAAKASPRTTAKPGPRSAAKSAAKGTSKPGAKKASPSRRKAA
;
A
#
# COMPACT_ATOMS: atom_id res chain seq x y z
N MET A 1 10.15 37.82 -19.21
CA MET A 1 9.68 37.32 -17.90
C MET A 1 10.05 35.85 -17.78
N PRO A 2 10.90 35.43 -16.82
CA PRO A 2 11.10 34.01 -16.56
C PRO A 2 9.78 33.41 -16.09
N ARG A 3 9.39 32.28 -16.69
CA ARG A 3 8.22 31.51 -16.25
C ARG A 3 8.45 31.08 -14.79
N PRO A 4 7.50 31.27 -13.87
CA PRO A 4 7.61 30.67 -12.54
C PRO A 4 7.72 29.15 -12.73
N VAL A 5 8.83 28.58 -12.28
CA VAL A 5 9.01 27.13 -12.21
C VAL A 5 7.89 26.57 -11.33
N PRO A 6 7.17 25.53 -11.76
CA PRO A 6 6.15 24.91 -10.95
C PRO A 6 6.81 24.37 -9.67
N GLN A 7 6.50 25.00 -8.53
CA GLN A 7 7.01 24.56 -7.24
C GLN A 7 6.34 23.23 -6.87
N PRO A 8 7.09 22.28 -6.28
CA PRO A 8 6.50 21.01 -5.86
C PRO A 8 5.42 21.26 -4.79
N PRO A 9 4.40 20.38 -4.72
CA PRO A 9 3.37 20.49 -3.70
C PRO A 9 3.99 20.41 -2.31
N ARG A 10 3.51 21.27 -1.39
CA ARG A 10 4.02 21.34 -0.02
C ARG A 10 3.86 20.02 0.73
N TYR A 11 4.85 19.69 1.55
CA TYR A 11 4.77 18.56 2.47
C TYR A 11 3.74 18.80 3.57
N CYS A 12 2.86 17.83 3.77
CA CYS A 12 2.03 17.74 4.95
C CYS A 12 2.89 17.23 6.12
N LEU A 13 3.14 18.06 7.14
CA LEU A 13 4.01 17.74 8.28
C LEU A 13 3.24 17.52 9.60
N SER A 14 1.91 17.65 9.59
CA SER A 14 1.05 17.55 10.79
C SER A 14 0.75 16.11 11.23
N PHE A 15 1.30 15.10 10.56
CA PHE A 15 0.94 13.69 10.73
C PHE A 15 1.48 13.01 11.99
N THR A 16 2.28 13.71 12.81
CA THR A 16 3.02 13.10 13.93
C THR A 16 2.13 12.62 15.09
N ALA A 17 0.81 12.89 15.05
CA ALA A 17 -0.13 12.49 16.09
C ALA A 17 -0.49 10.99 16.03
N ALA A 18 -0.25 10.31 14.90
CA ALA A 18 -0.52 8.89 14.75
C ALA A 18 0.56 8.22 13.88
N GLY A 19 1.04 7.05 14.32
CA GLY A 19 1.78 6.11 13.47
C GLY A 19 0.89 5.54 12.36
N LEU A 20 1.24 4.38 11.81
CA LEU A 20 0.48 3.74 10.75
C LEU A 20 -0.88 3.23 11.27
N ARG A 21 -0.87 2.58 12.44
CA ARG A 21 -2.07 2.08 13.15
C ARG A 21 -3.04 1.29 12.23
N PRO A 22 -2.57 0.24 11.53
CA PRO A 22 -3.35 -0.45 10.50
C PRO A 22 -4.68 -1.02 11.01
N GLU A 23 -4.72 -1.56 12.23
CA GLU A 23 -5.95 -2.10 12.80
C GLU A 23 -6.99 -1.01 13.10
N LEU A 24 -6.57 0.17 13.55
CA LEU A 24 -7.49 1.30 13.77
C LEU A 24 -7.94 1.91 12.45
N ALA A 25 -7.05 1.97 11.46
CA ALA A 25 -7.40 2.36 10.11
C ALA A 25 -8.44 1.40 9.50
N ALA A 26 -8.30 0.10 9.75
CA ALA A 26 -9.27 -0.90 9.31
C ALA A 26 -10.65 -0.75 9.98
N VAL A 27 -10.70 -0.39 11.26
CA VAL A 27 -11.96 -0.06 11.95
C VAL A 27 -12.65 1.14 11.28
N ILE A 28 -11.92 2.20 10.97
CA ILE A 28 -12.49 3.37 10.27
C ILE A 28 -12.97 2.99 8.87
N ALA A 29 -12.19 2.20 8.13
CA ALA A 29 -12.57 1.73 6.80
C ALA A 29 -13.84 0.85 6.85
N ALA A 30 -13.98 -0.02 7.84
CA ALA A 30 -15.17 -0.84 8.02
C ALA A 30 -16.42 0.02 8.27
N ILE A 31 -16.33 0.98 9.20
CA ILE A 31 -17.42 1.93 9.48
C ILE A 31 -17.75 2.77 8.24
N HIS A 32 -16.74 3.19 7.48
CA HIS A 32 -16.97 3.95 6.25
C HIS A 32 -17.77 3.18 5.20
N LEU A 33 -17.53 1.87 5.09
CA LEU A 33 -18.27 0.98 4.20
C LEU A 33 -19.69 0.70 4.70
N GLU A 34 -19.93 0.75 6.02
CA GLU A 34 -21.28 0.67 6.62
C GLU A 34 -22.09 1.95 6.36
N GLU A 35 -21.43 3.11 6.34
CA GLU A 35 -22.04 4.44 6.15
C GLU A 35 -22.10 4.88 4.68
N ASP A 36 -22.18 3.92 3.73
CA ASP A 36 -22.30 4.14 2.28
C ASP A 36 -21.22 5.07 1.67
N GLY A 37 -20.04 5.14 2.28
CA GLY A 37 -18.95 6.00 1.80
C GLY A 37 -19.05 7.47 2.20
N ASP A 38 -19.91 7.84 3.15
CA ASP A 38 -20.01 9.21 3.67
C ASP A 38 -18.99 9.44 4.82
N TRP A 39 -17.95 10.23 4.55
CA TRP A 39 -16.91 10.55 5.54
C TRP A 39 -17.41 11.38 6.73
N GLY A 40 -18.48 12.16 6.58
CA GLY A 40 -19.09 12.93 7.66
C GLY A 40 -19.85 12.03 8.63
N ARG A 41 -20.64 11.09 8.10
CA ARG A 41 -21.29 10.04 8.90
C ARG A 41 -20.28 9.11 9.55
N THR A 42 -19.27 8.69 8.79
CA THR A 42 -18.15 7.86 9.28
C THR A 42 -17.50 8.49 10.50
N LYS A 43 -17.12 9.78 10.42
CA LYS A 43 -16.52 10.52 11.53
C LYS A 43 -17.42 10.51 12.77
N THR A 44 -18.72 10.77 12.57
CA THR A 44 -19.71 10.82 13.64
C THR A 44 -19.82 9.45 14.33
N ALA A 45 -20.00 8.39 13.55
CA ALA A 45 -20.08 7.02 14.05
C ALA A 45 -18.80 6.56 14.78
N VAL A 46 -17.61 6.87 14.25
CA VAL A 46 -16.32 6.52 14.88
C VAL A 46 -16.19 7.15 16.26
N LEU A 47 -16.56 8.43 16.40
CA LEU A 47 -16.41 9.18 17.65
C LEU A 47 -17.49 8.82 18.68
N GLU A 48 -18.75 8.70 18.25
CA GLU A 48 -19.87 8.35 19.13
C GLU A 48 -19.72 6.94 19.71
N ARG A 49 -19.28 5.98 18.88
CA ARG A 49 -19.03 4.59 19.32
C ARG A 49 -17.72 4.42 20.09
N ASN A 50 -16.89 5.47 20.22
CA ASN A 50 -15.50 5.37 20.65
C ASN A 50 -14.76 4.19 19.98
N ALA A 51 -14.94 4.03 18.67
CA ALA A 51 -14.51 2.84 17.94
C ALA A 51 -12.97 2.65 17.98
N LEU A 52 -12.23 3.75 18.19
CA LEU A 52 -10.77 3.73 18.32
C LEU A 52 -10.28 3.43 19.74
N GLN A 53 -11.21 3.23 20.69
CA GLN A 53 -10.94 2.96 22.10
C GLN A 53 -9.97 3.98 22.72
N ALA A 54 -10.15 5.26 22.40
CA ALA A 54 -9.28 6.31 22.88
C ALA A 54 -9.55 6.59 24.37
N ARG A 55 -8.49 6.87 25.14
CA ARG A 55 -8.57 7.20 26.57
C ARG A 55 -9.20 8.57 26.86
N SER A 56 -9.36 9.42 25.84
CA SER A 56 -10.02 10.72 25.95
C SER A 56 -10.64 11.13 24.62
N ALA A 57 -11.68 11.96 24.68
CA ALA A 57 -12.33 12.51 23.50
C ALA A 57 -11.38 13.33 22.62
N SER A 58 -10.45 14.07 23.24
CA SER A 58 -9.45 14.86 22.51
C SER A 58 -8.46 13.98 21.73
N SER A 59 -8.00 12.88 22.34
CA SER A 59 -7.14 11.91 21.66
C SER A 59 -7.89 11.18 20.55
N GLY A 60 -9.15 10.81 20.79
CA GLY A 60 -10.00 10.17 19.78
C GLY A 60 -10.22 11.05 18.56
N LYS A 61 -10.57 12.32 18.76
CA LYS A 61 -10.75 13.31 17.68
C LYS A 61 -9.50 13.51 16.84
N ARG A 62 -8.32 13.60 17.47
CA ARG A 62 -7.06 13.77 16.75
C ARG A 62 -6.71 12.53 15.93
N LEU A 63 -6.85 11.35 16.52
CA LEU A 63 -6.55 10.08 15.85
C LEU A 63 -7.51 9.80 14.69
N GLU A 64 -8.81 10.00 14.90
CA GLU A 64 -9.84 9.90 13.86
C GLU A 64 -9.52 10.84 12.71
N SER A 65 -9.28 12.13 13.00
CA SER A 65 -9.04 13.12 11.96
C SER A 65 -7.84 12.73 11.11
N GLU A 66 -6.72 12.35 11.72
CA GLU A 66 -5.49 11.96 11.02
C GLU A 66 -5.68 10.71 10.15
N LEU A 67 -6.28 9.65 10.71
CA LEU A 67 -6.46 8.40 9.98
C LEU A 67 -7.48 8.58 8.86
N ARG A 68 -8.65 9.16 9.12
CA ARG A 68 -9.66 9.44 8.10
C ARG A 68 -9.08 10.22 6.93
N GLN A 69 -8.34 11.26 7.24
CA GLN A 69 -7.66 12.10 6.26
C GLN A 69 -6.68 11.33 5.35
N ARG A 70 -5.97 10.32 5.87
CA ARG A 70 -5.13 9.42 5.05
C ARG A 70 -5.99 8.51 4.18
N LEU A 71 -7.03 7.92 4.76
CA LEU A 71 -7.89 6.96 4.09
C LEU A 71 -8.75 7.57 2.97
N GLN A 72 -9.02 8.88 3.02
CA GLN A 72 -9.71 9.61 1.95
C GLN A 72 -9.01 9.53 0.57
N GLY A 73 -7.72 9.22 0.54
CA GLY A 73 -6.99 9.01 -0.73
C GLY A 73 -7.13 7.59 -1.31
N LEU A 74 -7.67 6.63 -0.55
CA LEU A 74 -7.81 5.24 -1.00
C LEU A 74 -9.05 5.06 -1.88
N THR A 75 -8.95 4.14 -2.83
CA THR A 75 -10.10 3.71 -3.65
C THR A 75 -11.01 2.76 -2.86
N ASN A 76 -12.25 2.59 -3.29
CA ASN A 76 -13.18 1.66 -2.63
C ASN A 76 -12.63 0.22 -2.51
N PRO A 77 -12.02 -0.40 -3.54
CA PRO A 77 -11.38 -1.71 -3.39
C PRO A 77 -10.24 -1.72 -2.35
N GLN A 78 -9.44 -0.65 -2.29
CA GLN A 78 -8.36 -0.52 -1.29
C GLN A 78 -8.93 -0.41 0.13
N LEU A 79 -10.02 0.35 0.32
CA LEU A 79 -10.73 0.44 1.60
C LEU A 79 -11.37 -0.90 2.02
N GLN A 80 -11.91 -1.66 1.07
CA GLN A 80 -12.43 -3.00 1.34
C GLN A 80 -11.33 -3.96 1.80
N LEU A 81 -10.17 -3.95 1.11
CA LEU A 81 -9.03 -4.76 1.51
C LEU A 81 -8.49 -4.34 2.89
N LEU A 82 -8.44 -3.05 3.18
CA LEU A 82 -8.08 -2.55 4.50
C LEU A 82 -9.08 -3.00 5.59
N ALA A 83 -10.39 -2.99 5.32
CA ALA A 83 -11.39 -3.36 6.31
C ALA A 83 -11.42 -4.87 6.62
N ARG A 84 -11.17 -5.72 5.61
CA ARG A 84 -11.44 -7.17 5.67
C ARG A 84 -10.21 -8.06 5.47
N GLY A 85 -9.10 -7.51 4.98
CA GLY A 85 -7.88 -8.26 4.70
C GLY A 85 -7.15 -8.75 5.94
N THR A 86 -6.09 -9.50 5.70
CA THR A 86 -5.12 -9.96 6.70
C THR A 86 -4.35 -8.78 7.32
N SER A 87 -3.64 -8.99 8.43
CA SER A 87 -2.88 -7.92 9.09
C SER A 87 -1.77 -7.34 8.18
N GLU A 88 -1.17 -8.17 7.32
CA GLU A 88 -0.20 -7.72 6.32
C GLU A 88 -0.85 -6.81 5.26
N GLU A 89 -2.03 -7.19 4.75
CA GLU A 89 -2.78 -6.39 3.78
C GLU A 89 -3.28 -5.08 4.38
N ARG A 90 -3.72 -5.10 5.64
CA ARG A 90 -4.09 -3.89 6.40
C ARG A 90 -2.91 -2.94 6.52
N SER A 91 -1.74 -3.48 6.88
CA SER A 91 -0.49 -2.72 6.98
C SER A 91 -0.09 -2.12 5.64
N ALA A 92 -0.22 -2.88 4.55
CA ALA A 92 0.07 -2.40 3.20
C ALA A 92 -0.90 -1.30 2.75
N MET A 93 -2.21 -1.46 2.98
CA MET A 93 -3.20 -0.43 2.60
C MET A 93 -3.09 0.84 3.47
N ALA A 94 -2.78 0.70 4.76
CA ALA A 94 -2.48 1.85 5.61
C ALA A 94 -1.21 2.57 5.12
N TRP A 95 -0.19 1.83 4.67
CA TRP A 95 1.02 2.43 4.09
C TRP A 95 0.74 3.13 2.77
N LEU A 96 -0.09 2.54 1.91
CA LEU A 96 -0.56 3.18 0.68
C LEU A 96 -1.23 4.52 0.96
N ALA A 97 -2.08 4.59 1.99
CA ALA A 97 -2.72 5.83 2.41
C ALA A 97 -1.71 6.90 2.87
N VAL A 98 -0.63 6.47 3.53
CA VAL A 98 0.50 7.34 3.90
C VAL A 98 1.22 7.84 2.66
N LEU A 99 1.57 6.97 1.70
CA LEU A 99 2.25 7.37 0.46
C LEU A 99 1.45 8.41 -0.33
N LYS A 100 0.12 8.26 -0.40
CA LYS A 100 -0.75 9.21 -1.13
C LYS A 100 -0.86 10.58 -0.46
N ARG A 101 -0.82 10.64 0.88
CA ARG A 101 -1.06 11.89 1.62
C ARG A 101 0.23 12.57 2.08
N ILE A 102 1.23 11.81 2.49
CA ILE A 102 2.44 12.27 3.17
C ILE A 102 3.60 12.12 2.18
N GLN A 103 3.75 13.10 1.30
CA GLN A 103 4.68 13.03 0.16
C GLN A 103 6.14 12.82 0.58
N ILE A 104 6.59 13.40 1.71
CA ILE A 104 7.92 13.14 2.26
C ILE A 104 8.18 11.65 2.53
N ALA A 105 7.14 10.88 2.89
CA ALA A 105 7.26 9.44 3.10
C ALA A 105 7.46 8.70 1.77
N ALA A 106 6.78 9.14 0.71
CA ALA A 106 6.93 8.59 -0.64
C ALA A 106 8.31 8.89 -1.23
N ASP A 107 8.77 10.14 -1.09
CA ASP A 107 10.09 10.57 -1.56
C ASP A 107 11.20 9.84 -0.82
N LEU A 108 11.11 9.73 0.51
CA LEU A 108 12.14 9.04 1.29
C LEU A 108 12.19 7.53 0.97
N SER A 109 11.04 6.90 0.73
CA SER A 109 11.02 5.51 0.23
C SER A 109 11.70 5.37 -1.14
N ARG A 110 11.44 6.30 -2.07
CA ARG A 110 11.96 6.26 -3.43
C ARG A 110 13.46 6.54 -3.48
N ASP A 111 13.90 7.61 -2.84
CA ASP A 111 15.23 8.15 -3.06
C ASP A 111 16.24 7.57 -2.08
N VAL A 112 15.82 7.24 -0.85
CA VAL A 112 16.73 6.72 0.17
C VAL A 112 16.57 5.21 0.32
N LEU A 113 15.36 4.73 0.65
CA LEU A 113 15.19 3.32 1.00
C LEU A 113 15.43 2.39 -0.20
N LEU A 114 14.95 2.76 -1.38
CA LEU A 114 15.20 1.96 -2.58
C LEU A 114 16.68 1.96 -2.97
N GLU A 115 17.35 3.12 -2.89
CA GLU A 115 18.78 3.23 -3.16
C GLU A 115 19.60 2.33 -2.23
N LYS A 116 19.28 2.29 -0.93
CA LYS A 116 19.93 1.39 0.05
C LYS A 116 19.85 -0.08 -0.34
N LEU A 117 18.73 -0.52 -0.92
CA LEU A 117 18.60 -1.88 -1.42
C LEU A 117 19.40 -2.09 -2.72
N SER A 118 19.40 -1.09 -3.62
CA SER A 118 20.14 -1.14 -4.88
C SER A 118 21.65 -1.11 -4.70
N SER A 119 22.16 -0.38 -3.70
CA SER A 119 23.58 -0.26 -3.38
C SER A 119 24.14 -1.41 -2.53
N LEU A 120 23.30 -2.40 -2.19
CA LEU A 120 23.63 -3.52 -1.30
C LEU A 120 24.14 -3.10 0.09
N ASP A 121 23.80 -1.88 0.54
CA ASP A 121 23.97 -1.42 1.94
C ASP A 121 22.59 -1.14 2.52
N PRO A 122 21.85 -2.17 2.96
CA PRO A 122 20.49 -2.00 3.44
C PRO A 122 20.42 -1.27 4.79
N VAL A 123 21.53 -0.85 5.38
CA VAL A 123 21.51 -0.20 6.69
C VAL A 123 21.15 1.27 6.53
N LEU A 124 20.03 1.69 7.13
CA LEU A 124 19.65 3.10 7.19
C LEU A 124 20.34 3.77 8.40
N ARG A 125 21.05 4.87 8.17
CA ARG A 125 21.78 5.63 9.19
C ARG A 125 21.20 7.03 9.37
N ARG A 126 21.55 7.67 10.49
CA ARG A 126 21.20 9.08 10.76
C ARG A 126 21.75 10.03 9.70
N SER A 127 22.93 9.75 9.16
CA SER A 127 23.55 10.55 8.08
C SER A 127 22.72 10.54 6.81
N ASP A 128 22.15 9.40 6.44
CA ASP A 128 21.30 9.27 5.26
C ASP A 128 20.02 10.13 5.40
N MET A 129 19.40 10.06 6.58
CA MET A 129 18.26 10.92 6.90
C MET A 129 18.64 12.40 6.91
N ALA A 130 19.82 12.77 7.43
CA ALA A 130 20.26 14.16 7.44
C ALA A 130 20.46 14.69 6.01
N ALA A 131 21.19 13.94 5.17
CA ALA A 131 21.42 14.29 3.78
C ALA A 131 20.11 14.46 2.99
N PHE A 132 19.14 13.56 3.18
CA PHE A 132 17.82 13.69 2.55
C PHE A 132 17.10 14.99 2.95
N TYR A 133 17.11 15.35 4.24
CA TYR A 133 16.45 16.59 4.68
C TYR A 133 17.16 17.83 4.14
N GLU A 134 18.49 17.86 4.17
CA GLU A 134 19.29 18.96 3.61
C GLU A 134 19.05 19.15 2.11
N GLU A 135 18.90 18.05 1.37
CA GLU A 135 18.56 18.09 -0.05
C GLU A 135 17.13 18.62 -0.28
N ARG A 136 16.16 18.11 0.48
CA ARG A 136 14.74 18.47 0.34
C ARG A 136 14.40 19.87 0.84
N GLU A 137 15.15 20.43 1.79
CA GLU A 137 14.92 21.78 2.32
C GLU A 137 15.03 22.87 1.23
N ARG A 138 15.79 22.63 0.15
CA ARG A 138 15.89 23.57 -0.99
C ARG A 138 14.56 23.76 -1.72
N ASP A 139 13.84 22.67 -1.93
CA ASP A 139 12.57 22.66 -2.67
C ASP A 139 11.34 22.71 -1.73
N HIS A 140 11.52 22.38 -0.45
CA HIS A 140 10.49 22.32 0.58
C HIS A 140 10.87 23.18 1.79
N PRO A 141 10.72 24.53 1.71
CA PRO A 141 11.11 25.45 2.77
C PRO A 141 10.35 25.23 4.08
N GLU A 142 9.18 24.60 4.06
CA GLU A 142 8.47 24.17 5.26
C GLU A 142 9.27 23.22 6.17
N LEU A 143 10.26 22.48 5.63
CA LEU A 143 11.13 21.63 6.44
C LEU A 143 12.11 22.46 7.29
N GLY A 144 12.72 23.49 6.69
CA GLY A 144 13.62 24.40 7.38
C GLY A 144 12.91 25.34 8.35
N ALA A 145 11.61 25.61 8.13
CA ALA A 145 10.78 26.42 9.03
C ALA A 145 10.40 25.69 10.34
N LEU A 146 10.59 24.37 10.43
CA LEU A 146 10.28 23.62 11.64
C LEU A 146 11.32 23.87 12.75
N ALA A 147 10.83 24.05 13.97
CA ALA A 147 11.69 23.99 15.15
C ALA A 147 12.40 22.61 15.25
N PRO A 148 13.61 22.52 15.83
CA PRO A 148 14.36 21.26 15.92
C PRO A 148 13.57 20.11 16.58
N SER A 149 12.76 20.43 17.60
CA SER A 149 11.91 19.44 18.27
C SER A 149 10.78 18.91 17.38
N SER A 150 10.25 19.72 16.46
CA SER A 150 9.24 19.32 15.49
C SER A 150 9.85 18.47 14.37
N GLN A 151 11.03 18.85 13.86
CA GLN A 151 11.77 18.02 12.90
C GLN A 151 12.04 16.62 13.49
N GLN A 152 12.48 16.55 14.75
CA GLN A 152 12.71 15.27 15.42
C GLN A 152 11.42 14.43 15.56
N LYS A 153 10.27 15.06 15.82
CA LYS A 153 8.97 14.37 15.85
C LYS A 153 8.56 13.82 14.50
N VAL A 154 8.73 14.61 13.43
CA VAL A 154 8.45 14.18 12.04
C VAL A 154 9.33 12.98 11.67
N ARG A 155 10.64 13.07 11.90
CA ARG A 155 11.59 11.96 11.67
C ARG A 155 11.21 10.70 12.45
N SER A 156 10.91 10.87 13.74
CA SER A 156 10.53 9.74 14.61
C SER A 156 9.23 9.08 14.14
N ALA A 157 8.24 9.87 13.74
CA ALA A 157 6.97 9.37 13.21
C ALA A 157 7.16 8.62 11.89
N LEU A 158 7.97 9.14 10.95
CA LEU A 158 8.30 8.46 9.70
C LEU A 158 9.00 7.12 9.94
N LEU A 159 10.04 7.10 10.77
CA LEU A 159 10.75 5.87 11.13
C LEU A 159 9.83 4.85 11.79
N GLN A 160 8.88 5.29 12.62
CA GLN A 160 7.90 4.39 13.20
C GLN A 160 6.96 3.82 12.13
N MET A 161 6.47 4.64 11.19
CA MET A 161 5.62 4.17 10.10
C MET A 161 6.34 3.20 9.17
N PHE A 162 7.63 3.42 8.85
CA PHE A 162 8.41 2.46 8.07
C PHE A 162 8.54 1.09 8.75
N ARG A 163 8.73 1.07 10.08
CA ARG A 163 8.75 -0.19 10.83
C ARG A 163 7.39 -0.88 10.82
N GLU A 164 6.32 -0.13 11.06
CA GLU A 164 4.94 -0.66 11.04
C GLU A 164 4.54 -1.17 9.66
N ALA A 165 5.05 -0.56 8.58
CA ALA A 165 4.85 -1.01 7.21
C ALA A 165 5.77 -2.18 6.79
N GLY A 166 6.68 -2.64 7.67
CA GLY A 166 7.62 -3.71 7.38
C GLY A 166 8.83 -3.31 6.53
N LEU A 167 8.99 -2.03 6.20
CA LEU A 167 10.08 -1.48 5.38
C LEU A 167 11.41 -1.37 6.13
N LEU A 168 11.36 -1.31 7.46
CA LEU A 168 12.53 -1.16 8.31
C LEU A 168 12.50 -2.20 9.44
N ALA A 169 13.52 -3.04 9.53
CA ALA A 169 13.73 -3.98 10.60
C ALA A 169 14.70 -3.45 11.66
N GLY A 170 14.50 -3.87 12.91
CA GLY A 170 15.36 -3.50 14.03
C GLY A 170 15.08 -2.11 14.60
N LYS A 171 15.86 -1.76 15.64
CA LYS A 171 15.75 -0.50 16.37
C LYS A 171 17.01 0.35 16.15
N ALA A 172 16.88 1.64 16.45
CA ALA A 172 18.03 2.52 16.42
C ALA A 172 19.12 2.04 17.39
N GLY A 173 20.34 1.92 16.89
CA GLY A 173 21.50 1.46 17.65
C GLY A 173 22.42 2.60 18.08
N LYS A 174 23.41 2.29 18.93
CA LYS A 174 24.40 3.27 19.42
C LYS A 174 25.31 3.83 18.30
N SER A 175 25.47 3.10 17.19
CA SER A 175 26.31 3.48 16.05
C SER A 175 25.62 4.44 15.05
N GLY A 176 24.51 5.07 15.43
CA GLY A 176 23.75 5.93 14.50
C GLY A 176 22.94 5.18 13.45
N THR A 177 22.94 3.85 13.47
CA THR A 177 22.01 2.99 12.72
C THR A 177 20.57 3.23 13.17
N LEU A 178 19.65 3.33 12.22
CA LEU A 178 18.20 3.50 12.44
C LEU A 178 17.42 2.21 12.19
N GLY A 179 17.96 1.31 11.36
CA GLY A 179 17.44 -0.03 11.10
C GLY A 179 17.98 -0.59 9.79
N THR A 180 17.53 -1.79 9.43
CA THR A 180 17.85 -2.44 8.16
C THR A 180 16.63 -2.36 7.25
N VAL A 181 16.81 -1.74 6.08
CA VAL A 181 15.80 -1.64 5.03
C VAL A 181 15.55 -3.03 4.44
N GLN A 182 14.28 -3.34 4.24
CA GLN A 182 13.85 -4.61 3.64
C GLN A 182 12.56 -4.39 2.85
N ARG A 183 12.26 -5.31 1.93
CA ARG A 183 10.98 -5.30 1.23
C ARG A 183 9.89 -5.86 2.16
N PRO A 184 8.73 -5.20 2.24
CA PRO A 184 7.60 -5.74 2.98
C PRO A 184 7.00 -6.93 2.23
N LEU A 185 6.31 -7.81 2.97
CA LEU A 185 5.52 -8.87 2.36
C LEU A 185 4.26 -8.26 1.75
N LEU A 186 4.07 -8.45 0.44
CA LEU A 186 2.89 -7.96 -0.29
C LEU A 186 2.18 -9.14 -0.94
N SER A 187 0.89 -9.30 -0.63
CA SER A 187 0.05 -10.26 -1.35
C SER A 187 -0.11 -9.84 -2.83
N PRO A 188 -0.34 -10.78 -3.75
CA PRO A 188 -0.60 -10.45 -5.16
C PRO A 188 -1.76 -9.45 -5.33
N GLN A 189 -2.79 -9.57 -4.49
CA GLN A 189 -3.94 -8.67 -4.48
C GLN A 189 -3.53 -7.22 -4.14
N VAL A 190 -2.63 -7.03 -3.17
CA VAL A 190 -2.10 -5.69 -2.84
C VAL A 190 -1.37 -5.11 -4.05
N GLN A 191 -0.50 -5.87 -4.70
CA GLN A 191 0.25 -5.38 -5.85
C GLN A 191 -0.67 -4.98 -7.00
N GLU A 192 -1.70 -5.78 -7.28
CA GLU A 192 -2.70 -5.49 -8.31
C GLU A 192 -3.52 -4.23 -8.00
N LEU A 193 -3.99 -4.07 -6.77
CA LEU A 193 -4.77 -2.89 -6.36
C LEU A 193 -3.94 -1.60 -6.35
N VAL A 194 -2.64 -1.68 -6.08
CA VAL A 194 -1.73 -0.53 -6.18
C VAL A 194 -1.43 -0.23 -7.64
N ALA A 195 -1.10 -1.24 -8.45
CA ALA A 195 -0.77 -1.08 -9.87
C ALA A 195 -1.94 -0.57 -10.71
N SER A 196 -3.16 -1.00 -10.41
CA SER A 196 -4.37 -0.57 -11.12
C SER A 196 -4.76 0.89 -10.84
N ASP A 197 -4.32 1.42 -9.70
CA ASP A 197 -4.56 2.80 -9.28
C ASP A 197 -3.43 3.72 -9.77
N ASP A 198 -2.19 3.49 -9.28
CA ASP A 198 -0.99 4.14 -9.79
C ASP A 198 0.24 3.21 -9.61
N PRO A 199 0.80 2.65 -10.70
CA PRO A 199 2.01 1.81 -10.64
C PRO A 199 3.22 2.50 -10.00
N ALA A 200 3.31 3.83 -10.03
CA ALA A 200 4.42 4.57 -9.42
C ALA A 200 4.45 4.45 -7.90
N LEU A 201 3.31 4.11 -7.27
CA LEU A 201 3.20 3.90 -5.82
C LEU A 201 3.85 2.59 -5.36
N LEU A 202 4.07 1.61 -6.25
CA LEU A 202 4.79 0.37 -5.92
C LEU A 202 6.23 0.63 -5.46
N VAL A 203 6.84 1.70 -5.96
CA VAL A 203 8.16 2.16 -5.52
C VAL A 203 8.17 2.50 -4.03
N GLY A 204 7.06 3.01 -3.49
CA GLY A 204 6.91 3.28 -2.06
C GLY A 204 6.93 2.02 -1.19
N PHE A 205 6.76 0.83 -1.78
CA PHE A 205 6.92 -0.48 -1.16
C PHE A 205 8.26 -1.15 -1.50
N LEU A 206 9.18 -0.42 -2.14
CA LEU A 206 10.49 -0.90 -2.59
C LEU A 206 10.42 -2.05 -3.62
N VAL A 207 9.30 -2.08 -4.34
CA VAL A 207 9.06 -2.99 -5.46
C VAL A 207 9.08 -2.17 -6.74
N HIS A 208 9.83 -2.64 -7.74
CA HIS A 208 9.76 -2.03 -9.06
C HIS A 208 8.39 -2.38 -9.66
N GLY A 209 7.64 -1.36 -10.12
CA GLY A 209 6.41 -1.62 -10.85
C GLY A 209 6.66 -2.52 -12.07
N PRO A 210 5.68 -3.30 -12.53
CA PRO A 210 5.85 -4.04 -13.77
C PRO A 210 6.27 -3.03 -14.83
N ALA A 211 7.44 -3.24 -15.44
CA ALA A 211 7.92 -2.40 -16.51
C ALA A 211 6.77 -2.26 -17.52
N LYS A 212 6.28 -1.04 -17.76
CA LYS A 212 5.34 -0.79 -18.85
C LYS A 212 5.91 -1.53 -20.07
N PRO A 213 5.17 -2.43 -20.73
CA PRO A 213 5.68 -3.03 -21.95
C PRO A 213 6.04 -1.87 -22.85
N ALA A 214 7.34 -1.77 -23.19
CA ALA A 214 7.83 -0.76 -24.10
C ALA A 214 6.89 -0.79 -25.30
N LYS A 215 6.25 0.34 -25.59
CA LYS A 215 5.37 0.49 -26.75
C LYS A 215 6.08 -0.17 -27.92
N SER A 216 5.51 -1.27 -28.42
CA SER A 216 5.98 -1.88 -29.64
C SER A 216 5.96 -0.77 -30.69
N MET A 217 7.14 -0.40 -31.16
CA MET A 217 7.26 0.42 -32.35
C MET A 217 6.65 -0.41 -33.48
N SER A 218 5.45 -0.02 -33.88
CA SER A 218 4.78 -0.53 -35.06
C SER A 218 5.24 0.27 -36.27
N ALA A 219 5.57 -0.49 -37.33
CA ALA A 219 5.71 -0.10 -38.73
C ALA A 219 7.04 0.61 -39.07
N SER A 220 7.75 0.34 -40.17
CA SER A 220 7.42 -0.37 -41.40
C SER A 220 8.73 -0.52 -42.18
N THR A 221 9.02 -1.68 -42.78
CA THR A 221 9.71 -1.71 -44.08
C THR A 221 9.21 -2.94 -44.84
N ALA A 222 8.50 -2.66 -45.93
CA ALA A 222 8.01 -3.62 -46.89
C ALA A 222 9.14 -4.14 -47.78
N ALA A 223 9.17 -5.46 -48.02
CA ALA A 223 9.78 -6.05 -49.21
C ALA A 223 9.06 -7.35 -49.61
N LYS A 224 7.93 -7.15 -50.28
CA LYS A 224 7.40 -7.86 -51.45
C LYS A 224 8.13 -9.14 -51.91
N ALA A 225 7.46 -10.31 -51.81
CA ALA A 225 7.39 -11.31 -52.88
C ALA A 225 6.29 -12.36 -52.59
N SER A 226 5.42 -12.57 -53.56
CA SER A 226 4.54 -13.73 -53.78
C SER A 226 4.58 -14.00 -55.30
N PRO A 227 4.03 -15.10 -55.87
CA PRO A 227 3.22 -16.18 -55.27
C PRO A 227 3.56 -17.61 -55.78
N ARG A 228 3.01 -18.66 -55.16
CA ARG A 228 2.38 -19.76 -55.94
C ARG A 228 1.41 -20.61 -55.13
N THR A 229 0.23 -20.76 -55.72
CA THR A 229 -0.94 -21.61 -55.43
C THR A 229 -0.63 -23.10 -55.43
N THR A 230 -1.36 -23.92 -54.64
CA THR A 230 -2.38 -24.90 -55.13
C THR A 230 -3.01 -25.76 -54.01
N ALA A 231 -4.34 -25.92 -54.11
CA ALA A 231 -5.17 -27.10 -53.84
C ALA A 231 -5.56 -27.55 -52.40
N LYS A 232 -6.86 -27.38 -52.09
CA LYS A 232 -7.76 -28.31 -51.33
C LYS A 232 -8.39 -29.30 -52.36
N PRO A 233 -9.12 -30.41 -52.05
CA PRO A 233 -10.10 -30.57 -50.93
C PRO A 233 -10.31 -31.99 -50.28
N GLY A 234 -10.68 -32.02 -48.98
CA GLY A 234 -11.50 -32.98 -48.15
C GLY A 234 -11.60 -34.51 -48.43
N PRO A 235 -12.52 -35.30 -47.79
CA PRO A 235 -13.26 -35.12 -46.52
C PRO A 235 -13.48 -36.42 -45.65
N ARG A 236 -14.16 -36.30 -44.48
CA ARG A 236 -14.94 -37.31 -43.67
C ARG A 236 -14.16 -38.49 -43.06
N SER A 237 -14.52 -39.16 -41.95
CA SER A 237 -15.78 -39.54 -41.27
C SER A 237 -15.40 -40.03 -39.83
N ALA A 238 -16.01 -39.61 -38.73
CA ALA A 238 -17.20 -40.14 -38.04
C ALA A 238 -16.97 -41.25 -36.97
N ALA A 239 -17.87 -41.19 -35.97
CA ALA A 239 -18.31 -42.21 -35.01
C ALA A 239 -17.51 -42.43 -33.72
N LYS A 240 -18.08 -42.84 -32.58
CA LYS A 240 -19.40 -42.76 -31.89
C LYS A 240 -19.22 -43.62 -30.60
N SER A 241 -20.13 -43.42 -29.63
CA SER A 241 -20.54 -44.36 -28.54
C SER A 241 -20.00 -44.02 -27.14
N ALA A 242 -20.82 -43.56 -26.18
CA ALA A 242 -21.84 -44.29 -25.37
C ALA A 242 -21.15 -45.26 -24.38
N ALA A 243 -21.50 -45.43 -23.09
CA ALA A 243 -22.73 -45.30 -22.30
C ALA A 243 -22.33 -45.38 -20.78
N LYS A 244 -22.98 -44.69 -19.83
CA LYS A 244 -24.12 -45.14 -18.96
C LYS A 244 -23.73 -45.66 -17.55
N GLY A 245 -24.48 -45.22 -16.53
CA GLY A 245 -24.68 -45.88 -15.22
C GLY A 245 -24.47 -44.95 -13.99
N THR A 246 -25.51 -44.36 -13.37
CA THR A 246 -26.26 -44.83 -12.15
C THR A 246 -25.36 -45.02 -10.92
N SER A 247 -25.57 -44.46 -9.71
CA SER A 247 -26.79 -44.41 -8.86
C SER A 247 -26.55 -43.51 -7.61
N LYS A 248 -27.63 -43.06 -6.95
CA LYS A 248 -27.70 -42.24 -5.72
C LYS A 248 -27.76 -43.13 -4.43
N PRO A 249 -28.04 -42.62 -3.20
CA PRO A 249 -27.12 -42.52 -2.07
C PRO A 249 -27.46 -43.44 -0.86
N GLY A 250 -26.49 -43.67 0.04
CA GLY A 250 -26.68 -44.39 1.31
C GLY A 250 -26.39 -43.51 2.53
N ALA A 251 -27.24 -43.59 3.54
CA ALA A 251 -27.29 -42.73 4.72
C ALA A 251 -26.73 -43.37 6.01
N LYS A 252 -26.41 -42.49 6.98
CA LYS A 252 -26.47 -42.62 8.47
C LYS A 252 -25.29 -43.21 9.28
N LYS A 253 -25.20 -42.62 10.49
CA LYS A 253 -24.54 -42.97 11.78
C LYS A 253 -23.17 -42.29 12.00
N ALA A 254 -22.80 -41.76 13.17
CA ALA A 254 -23.40 -41.64 14.51
C ALA A 254 -22.70 -40.52 15.32
N SER A 255 -23.34 -40.12 16.43
CA SER A 255 -23.03 -39.07 17.41
C SER A 255 -21.64 -39.14 18.09
N PRO A 256 -21.17 -38.04 18.74
CA PRO A 256 -20.26 -38.13 19.87
C PRO A 256 -20.90 -37.66 21.18
N SER A 257 -20.64 -38.42 22.24
CA SER A 257 -20.98 -38.12 23.63
C SER A 257 -20.14 -36.95 24.17
N ARG A 258 -20.78 -35.98 24.83
CA ARG A 258 -20.10 -34.96 25.65
C ARG A 258 -20.36 -35.24 27.13
N ARG A 259 -19.32 -35.70 27.84
CA ARG A 259 -19.20 -35.59 29.30
C ARG A 259 -18.92 -34.14 29.66
N LYS A 260 -19.70 -33.57 30.58
CA LYS A 260 -19.33 -32.38 31.37
C LYS A 260 -18.69 -32.89 32.67
N ALA A 261 -17.52 -32.34 33.01
CA ALA A 261 -16.96 -32.36 34.35
C ALA A 261 -17.02 -30.94 34.92
N ALA A 262 -17.09 -30.89 36.24
CA ALA A 262 -17.34 -29.77 37.14
C ALA A 262 -16.42 -28.55 36.94
#